data_AF-A0A961QUQ0-F1
#
_entry.id   AF-A0A961QUQ0-F1
#
_cell.length_a   1.000
_cell.length_b   1.000
_cell.length_c   1.000
_cell.angle_alpha   90.00
_cell.angle_beta   90.00
_cell.angle_gamma   90.00
#
_symmetry.space_group_name_H-M   'P 1'
#
loop_
_entity.id
_entity.type
_entity.pdbx_description
1 polymer ?
#
loop_
_entity_poly.entity_id
_entity_poly.type
_entity_poly.pdbx_seq_one_letter_code
_entity_poly.pdbx_strand_id
1 'polypeptide(L)'
;EHLERLKNAGGAEVERPFIVHRTMADPRFLDPTLEPNDRQPGWCYLGDPETVNTGPVGLARFSTLRAWLSQWSPDHSQADAETCSARIRCPLLVIENTADDAVPTSHPECVFKAAGSPDKTFLRIENATHYYRDQPQQQAEVVGAIQAWLSRTL
;
A
#
# COMPACT_ATOMS: atom_id res chain seq x y z
N GLU A 1 -22.46 6.31 11.72
CA GLU A 1 -23.85 6.00 12.13
C GLU A 1 -23.99 4.70 12.93
N HIS A 2 -23.65 3.53 12.39
CA HIS A 2 -23.87 2.25 13.09
C HIS A 2 -23.13 2.13 14.43
N LEU A 3 -21.86 2.56 14.51
CA LEU A 3 -21.11 2.59 15.78
C LEU A 3 -21.76 3.52 16.81
N GLU A 4 -22.25 4.69 16.40
CA GLU A 4 -22.97 5.61 17.29
C GLU A 4 -24.28 5.01 17.77
N ARG A 5 -25.02 4.29 16.90
CA ARG A 5 -26.23 3.57 17.30
C ARG A 5 -25.93 2.52 18.37
N LEU A 6 -24.87 1.73 18.19
CA LEU A 6 -24.45 0.71 19.17
C LEU A 6 -24.05 1.35 20.51
N LYS A 7 -23.29 2.44 20.46
CA LYS A 7 -22.89 3.22 21.63
C LYS A 7 -24.11 3.78 22.38
N ASN A 8 -25.06 4.39 21.66
CA ASN A 8 -26.26 4.98 22.25
C ASN A 8 -27.22 3.94 22.83
N ALA A 9 -27.19 2.70 22.34
CA ALA A 9 -27.97 1.61 22.91
C ALA A 9 -27.47 1.17 24.30
N GLY A 10 -26.23 1.51 24.67
CA GLY A 10 -25.67 1.22 26.01
C GLY A 10 -25.54 -0.27 26.34
N GLY A 11 -25.56 -1.15 25.33
CA GLY A 11 -25.49 -2.60 25.50
C GLY A 11 -24.07 -3.16 25.37
N ALA A 12 -23.94 -4.49 25.49
CA ALA A 12 -22.67 -5.20 25.34
C ALA A 12 -22.20 -5.35 23.87
N GLU A 13 -23.11 -5.20 22.90
CA GLU A 13 -22.77 -5.20 21.47
C GLU A 13 -22.15 -3.86 21.08
N VAL A 14 -20.82 -3.81 20.95
CA VAL A 14 -20.08 -2.57 20.67
C VAL A 14 -19.42 -2.55 19.28
N GLU A 15 -19.56 -3.61 18.48
CA GLU A 15 -18.90 -3.78 17.19
C GLU A 15 -19.72 -4.69 16.26
N ARG A 16 -19.54 -4.55 14.93
CA ARG A 16 -20.09 -5.48 13.94
C ARG A 16 -19.07 -5.81 12.85
N PRO A 17 -18.99 -7.08 12.44
CA PRO A 17 -18.30 -7.43 11.20
C PRO A 17 -19.20 -7.17 9.99
N PHE A 18 -18.59 -6.93 8.85
CA PHE A 18 -19.25 -6.89 7.56
C PHE A 18 -18.30 -7.32 6.45
N ILE A 19 -18.87 -7.62 5.28
CA ILE A 19 -18.11 -8.03 4.10
C ILE A 19 -18.06 -6.88 3.10
N VAL A 20 -16.86 -6.60 2.60
CA VAL A 20 -16.63 -5.70 1.47
C VAL A 20 -16.21 -6.53 0.27
N HIS A 21 -16.92 -6.36 -0.83
CA HIS A 21 -16.65 -7.10 -2.06
C HIS A 21 -15.70 -6.32 -2.95
N ARG A 22 -14.83 -7.05 -3.68
CA ARG A 22 -14.01 -6.50 -4.75
C ARG A 22 -13.11 -5.33 -4.33
N THR A 23 -12.50 -5.45 -3.15
CA THR A 23 -11.62 -4.44 -2.55
C THR A 23 -10.33 -4.19 -3.34
N MET A 24 -10.02 -5.05 -4.30
CA MET A 24 -8.86 -4.98 -5.19
C MET A 24 -9.27 -4.70 -6.65
N ALA A 25 -10.50 -4.22 -6.90
CA ALA A 25 -10.99 -3.94 -8.25
C ALA A 25 -10.48 -2.60 -8.78
N ASP A 26 -9.17 -2.45 -8.80
CA ASP A 26 -8.49 -1.30 -9.38
C ASP A 26 -8.30 -1.52 -10.90
N PRO A 27 -8.83 -0.65 -11.77
CA PRO A 27 -8.67 -0.76 -13.22
C PRO A 27 -7.22 -0.80 -13.68
N ARG A 28 -6.27 -0.25 -12.90
CA ARG A 28 -4.83 -0.24 -13.25
C ARG A 28 -4.23 -1.65 -13.35
N PHE A 29 -4.83 -2.66 -12.70
CA PHE A 29 -4.38 -4.05 -12.84
C PHE A 29 -4.86 -4.71 -14.14
N LEU A 30 -5.87 -4.16 -14.80
CA LEU A 30 -6.41 -4.67 -16.06
C LEU A 30 -5.89 -3.87 -17.26
N ASP A 31 -5.78 -2.55 -17.12
CA ASP A 31 -5.31 -1.63 -18.14
C ASP A 31 -3.95 -1.04 -17.76
N PRO A 32 -2.84 -1.54 -18.35
CA PRO A 32 -1.50 -1.03 -18.05
C PRO A 32 -1.26 0.39 -18.56
N THR A 33 -2.16 0.97 -19.36
CA THR A 33 -2.00 2.33 -19.88
C THR A 33 -2.36 3.43 -18.87
N LEU A 34 -3.11 3.10 -17.81
CA LEU A 34 -3.56 4.06 -16.79
C LEU A 34 -2.43 4.56 -15.90
N GLU A 35 -1.55 3.65 -15.47
CA GLU A 35 -0.28 3.97 -14.79
C GLU A 35 0.78 2.98 -15.28
N PRO A 36 1.48 3.30 -16.38
CA PRO A 36 2.47 2.41 -16.98
C PRO A 36 3.65 2.12 -16.05
N ASN A 37 4.02 0.85 -15.95
CA ASN A 37 5.25 0.36 -15.30
C ASN A 37 5.60 -1.04 -15.85
N ASP A 38 6.61 -1.69 -15.30
CA ASP A 38 7.11 -2.99 -15.77
C ASP A 38 6.26 -4.18 -15.25
N ARG A 39 5.11 -3.93 -14.62
CA ARG A 39 4.26 -5.01 -14.06
C ARG A 39 3.65 -5.84 -15.18
N GLN A 40 3.39 -7.11 -14.87
CA GLN A 40 2.63 -7.99 -15.75
C GLN A 40 1.18 -7.45 -15.93
N PRO A 41 0.70 -7.22 -17.17
CA PRO A 41 -0.70 -6.85 -17.41
C PRO A 41 -1.67 -7.95 -16.93
N GLY A 42 -2.81 -7.56 -16.39
CA GLY A 42 -3.81 -8.52 -15.90
C GLY A 42 -3.39 -9.23 -14.61
N TRP A 43 -2.48 -8.64 -13.83
CA TRP A 43 -1.95 -9.23 -12.61
C TRP A 43 -1.86 -8.20 -11.48
N CYS A 44 -2.11 -8.66 -10.25
CA CYS A 44 -1.80 -7.91 -9.03
C CYS A 44 -0.99 -8.79 -8.07
N TYR A 45 -0.47 -8.22 -7.00
CA TYR A 45 0.40 -8.90 -6.04
C TYR A 45 -0.24 -10.10 -5.31
N LEU A 46 -1.57 -10.21 -5.36
CA LEU A 46 -2.33 -11.35 -4.85
C LEU A 46 -2.71 -12.38 -5.93
N GLY A 47 -2.41 -12.09 -7.21
CA GLY A 47 -2.64 -12.96 -8.36
C GLY A 47 -3.58 -12.36 -9.41
N ASP A 48 -4.31 -13.24 -10.09
CA ASP A 48 -5.33 -12.87 -11.07
C ASP A 48 -6.42 -11.97 -10.45
N PRO A 49 -6.69 -10.78 -11.00
CA PRO A 49 -7.65 -9.84 -10.44
C PRO A 49 -9.08 -10.37 -10.30
N GLU A 50 -9.57 -11.21 -11.23
CA GLU A 50 -10.91 -11.79 -11.14
C GLU A 50 -11.02 -12.74 -9.93
N THR A 51 -10.01 -13.60 -9.77
CA THR A 51 -9.89 -14.54 -8.66
C THR A 51 -9.77 -13.79 -7.32
N VAL A 52 -8.88 -12.80 -7.23
CA VAL A 52 -8.64 -12.04 -5.99
C VAL A 52 -9.89 -11.27 -5.54
N ASN A 53 -10.63 -10.68 -6.47
CA ASN A 53 -11.82 -9.89 -6.17
C ASN A 53 -13.06 -10.72 -5.78
N THR A 54 -13.07 -12.01 -6.13
CA THR A 54 -14.15 -12.95 -5.79
C THR A 54 -13.81 -13.87 -4.63
N GLY A 55 -12.51 -14.09 -4.39
CA GLY A 55 -11.99 -14.99 -3.37
C GLY A 55 -12.29 -14.57 -1.91
N PRO A 56 -12.25 -15.53 -0.98
CA PRO A 56 -12.54 -15.27 0.44
C PRO A 56 -11.41 -14.52 1.17
N VAL A 57 -10.21 -14.46 0.58
CA VAL A 57 -8.98 -13.90 1.18
C VAL A 57 -8.65 -12.49 0.66
N GLY A 58 -9.59 -11.81 0.01
CA GLY A 58 -9.39 -10.45 -0.48
C GLY A 58 -9.01 -9.46 0.64
N LEU A 59 -8.15 -8.49 0.31
CA LEU A 59 -7.70 -7.45 1.23
C LEU A 59 -8.91 -6.73 1.85
N ALA A 60 -8.95 -6.56 3.18
CA ALA A 60 -10.06 -5.90 3.88
C ALA A 60 -11.47 -6.53 3.69
N ARG A 61 -11.59 -7.69 3.01
CA ARG A 61 -12.89 -8.28 2.67
C ARG A 61 -13.75 -8.53 3.88
N PHE A 62 -13.16 -9.02 4.96
CA PHE A 62 -13.81 -9.08 6.27
C PHE A 62 -13.25 -7.97 7.14
N SER A 63 -14.11 -7.04 7.55
CA SER A 63 -13.73 -5.90 8.39
C SER A 63 -14.72 -5.73 9.51
N THR A 64 -14.26 -5.19 10.65
CA THR A 64 -15.15 -4.59 11.64
C THR A 64 -15.43 -3.13 11.27
N LEU A 65 -16.47 -2.52 11.85
CA LEU A 65 -16.80 -1.11 11.59
C LEU A 65 -15.60 -0.21 11.92
N ARG A 66 -14.94 -0.42 13.06
CA ARG A 66 -13.76 0.39 13.45
C ARG A 66 -12.55 0.12 12.56
N ALA A 67 -12.28 -1.14 12.20
CA ALA A 67 -11.17 -1.47 11.31
C ALA A 67 -11.33 -0.77 9.95
N TRP A 68 -12.54 -0.75 9.39
CA TRP A 68 -12.83 -0.03 8.16
C TRP A 68 -12.63 1.46 8.29
N LEU A 69 -13.19 2.08 9.34
CA LEU A 69 -13.02 3.53 9.58
C LEU A 69 -11.55 3.91 9.77
N SER A 70 -10.77 3.06 10.42
CA SER A 70 -9.36 3.34 10.71
C SER A 70 -8.47 3.31 9.48
N GLN A 71 -8.73 2.40 8.52
CA GLN A 71 -7.79 2.10 7.45
C GLN A 71 -8.32 2.45 6.05
N TRP A 72 -9.60 2.19 5.78
CA TRP A 72 -10.16 2.17 4.43
C TRP A 72 -11.20 3.25 4.17
N SER A 73 -11.71 3.92 5.20
CA SER A 73 -12.69 4.99 5.03
C SER A 73 -12.04 6.22 4.42
N PRO A 74 -12.55 6.73 3.28
CA PRO A 74 -12.04 7.96 2.68
C PRO A 74 -12.14 9.18 3.60
N ASP A 75 -13.22 9.26 4.39
CA ASP A 75 -13.49 10.44 5.22
C ASP A 75 -12.90 10.36 6.64
N HIS A 76 -12.59 9.15 7.12
CA HIS A 76 -12.20 8.94 8.53
C HIS A 76 -10.80 8.36 8.71
N SER A 77 -10.25 7.71 7.69
CA SER A 77 -8.90 7.15 7.77
C SER A 77 -7.89 8.26 8.00
N GLN A 78 -6.98 8.03 8.93
CA GLN A 78 -5.81 8.89 9.13
C GLN A 78 -4.58 8.35 8.38
N ALA A 79 -4.75 7.27 7.61
CA ALA A 79 -3.71 6.64 6.81
C ALA A 79 -3.52 7.39 5.48
N ASP A 80 -3.01 8.61 5.56
CA ASP A 80 -2.64 9.43 4.40
C ASP A 80 -1.11 9.58 4.37
N ALA A 81 -0.46 8.89 3.43
CA ALA A 81 0.99 8.85 3.36
C ALA A 81 1.59 10.21 2.96
N GLU A 82 0.91 11.02 2.14
CA GLU A 82 1.40 12.32 1.69
C GLU A 82 1.42 13.31 2.87
N THR A 83 0.29 13.43 3.56
CA THR A 83 0.12 14.26 4.76
C THR A 83 1.04 13.81 5.89
N CYS A 84 1.18 12.50 6.11
CA CYS A 84 2.04 11.98 7.16
C CYS A 84 3.53 12.20 6.85
N SER A 85 3.95 12.01 5.60
CA SER A 85 5.35 12.16 5.18
C SER A 85 5.87 13.58 5.40
N ALA A 86 5.00 14.60 5.28
CA ALA A 86 5.35 15.99 5.57
C ALA A 86 5.87 16.24 7.00
N ARG A 87 5.69 15.29 7.93
CA ARG A 87 6.20 15.35 9.32
C ARG A 87 7.51 14.60 9.53
N ILE A 88 7.99 13.83 8.55
CA ILE A 88 9.28 13.14 8.62
C ILE A 88 10.39 14.20 8.60
N ARG A 89 11.33 14.11 9.55
CA ARG A 89 12.50 15.01 9.67
C ARG A 89 13.84 14.28 9.71
N CYS A 90 13.83 12.98 10.01
CA CYS A 90 15.01 12.14 9.94
C CYS A 90 15.37 11.82 8.48
N PRO A 91 16.63 11.44 8.20
CA PRO A 91 17.00 10.92 6.90
C PRO A 91 16.02 9.86 6.38
N LEU A 92 15.69 9.91 5.09
CA LEU A 92 14.67 9.07 4.46
C LEU A 92 15.21 8.41 3.19
N LEU A 93 15.04 7.09 3.10
CA LEU A 93 15.20 6.34 1.85
C LEU A 93 13.83 5.89 1.36
N VAL A 94 13.47 6.26 0.13
CA VAL A 94 12.31 5.74 -0.59
C VAL A 94 12.82 4.84 -1.72
N ILE A 95 12.27 3.64 -1.82
CA ILE A 95 12.60 2.68 -2.86
C ILE A 95 11.34 2.35 -3.64
N GLU A 96 11.40 2.50 -4.95
CA GLU A 96 10.37 2.08 -5.89
C GLU A 96 10.81 0.80 -6.60
N ASN A 97 9.91 -0.16 -6.71
CA ASN A 97 10.10 -1.36 -7.53
C ASN A 97 9.39 -1.13 -8.87
N THR A 98 10.12 -1.16 -9.99
CA THR A 98 9.54 -0.69 -11.26
C THR A 98 8.50 -1.64 -11.87
N ALA A 99 8.46 -2.90 -11.42
CA ALA A 99 7.42 -3.87 -11.75
C ALA A 99 6.45 -4.14 -10.59
N ASP A 100 6.28 -3.20 -9.65
CA ASP A 100 5.35 -3.35 -8.53
C ASP A 100 3.91 -3.58 -9.04
N ASP A 101 3.30 -4.65 -8.53
CA ASP A 101 1.98 -5.16 -8.87
C ASP A 101 0.96 -4.94 -7.73
N ALA A 102 1.28 -4.06 -6.77
CA ALA A 102 0.41 -3.65 -5.66
C ALA A 102 0.27 -2.13 -5.57
N VAL A 103 1.39 -1.42 -5.65
CA VAL A 103 1.50 0.01 -5.39
C VAL A 103 1.60 0.77 -6.72
N PRO A 104 0.69 1.70 -7.00
CA PRO A 104 0.79 2.56 -8.18
C PRO A 104 2.09 3.37 -8.19
N THR A 105 2.69 3.56 -9.37
CA THR A 105 4.03 4.18 -9.51
C THR A 105 4.06 5.63 -9.07
N SER A 106 2.92 6.33 -9.11
CA SER A 106 2.82 7.69 -8.59
C SER A 106 3.01 7.79 -7.06
N HIS A 107 2.69 6.74 -6.30
CA HIS A 107 2.62 6.82 -4.83
C HIS A 107 3.99 7.02 -4.15
N PRO A 108 5.07 6.27 -4.47
CA PRO A 108 6.39 6.52 -3.90
C PRO A 108 6.89 7.95 -4.18
N GLU A 109 6.61 8.48 -5.38
CA GLU A 109 6.98 9.85 -5.72
C GLU A 109 6.23 10.89 -4.87
N CYS A 110 4.93 10.71 -4.65
CA CYS A 110 4.15 11.58 -3.77
C CYS A 110 4.73 11.60 -2.35
N VAL A 111 5.04 10.41 -1.81
CA VAL A 111 5.69 10.27 -0.49
C VAL A 111 7.03 11.00 -0.46
N PHE A 112 7.89 10.77 -1.46
CA PHE A 112 9.20 11.40 -1.52
C PHE A 112 9.12 12.92 -1.65
N LYS A 113 8.22 13.45 -2.49
CA LYS A 113 8.02 14.89 -2.68
C LYS A 113 7.50 15.53 -1.39
N ALA A 114 6.48 14.94 -0.77
CA ALA A 114 5.87 15.47 0.46
C ALA A 114 6.76 15.33 1.70
N ALA A 115 7.68 14.36 1.72
CA ALA A 115 8.56 14.15 2.86
C ALA A 115 9.32 15.42 3.26
N GLY A 116 9.15 15.83 4.53
CA GLY A 116 9.79 17.02 5.08
C GLY A 116 11.25 16.82 5.50
N SER A 117 11.85 15.66 5.20
CA SER A 117 13.26 15.42 5.46
C SER A 117 14.12 16.26 4.50
N PRO A 118 15.11 17.02 5.00
CA PRO A 118 16.09 17.70 4.14
C PRO A 118 17.10 16.71 3.53
N ASP A 119 17.26 15.54 4.14
CA ASP A 119 18.11 14.44 3.67
C ASP A 119 17.22 13.28 3.23
N LYS A 120 16.98 13.18 1.92
CA LYS A 120 16.16 12.12 1.34
C LYS A 120 16.73 11.60 0.05
N THR A 121 16.76 10.28 -0.07
CA THR A 121 17.22 9.54 -1.25
C THR A 121 16.06 8.77 -1.86
N PHE A 122 15.96 8.79 -3.19
CA PHE A 122 15.01 7.98 -3.95
C PHE A 122 15.80 6.99 -4.80
N LEU A 123 15.47 5.69 -4.73
CA LEU A 123 16.10 4.64 -5.52
C LEU A 123 15.02 3.82 -6.23
N ARG A 124 15.42 3.20 -7.34
CA ARG A 124 14.60 2.25 -8.09
C ARG A 124 15.29 0.90 -8.13
N ILE A 125 14.51 -0.16 -8.01
CA ILE A 125 14.96 -1.54 -8.26
C ILE A 125 14.23 -2.01 -9.51
N GLU A 126 14.99 -2.14 -10.59
CA GLU A 126 14.47 -2.41 -11.92
C GLU A 126 13.87 -3.83 -12.00
N ASN A 127 12.70 -3.93 -12.63
CA ASN A 127 11.93 -5.17 -12.84
C ASN A 127 11.54 -5.89 -11.53
N ALA A 128 11.64 -5.26 -10.37
CA ALA A 128 11.24 -5.86 -9.10
C ALA A 128 9.71 -5.81 -8.93
N THR A 129 9.14 -6.90 -8.44
CA THR A 129 7.72 -7.01 -8.03
C THR A 129 7.55 -6.58 -6.58
N HIS A 130 6.29 -6.49 -6.11
CA HIS A 130 6.00 -6.02 -4.75
C HIS A 130 6.70 -6.85 -3.63
N TYR A 131 6.84 -8.16 -3.85
CA TYR A 131 7.41 -9.08 -2.86
C TYR A 131 8.73 -9.74 -3.28
N TYR A 132 9.31 -9.35 -4.41
CA TYR A 132 10.50 -10.02 -4.96
C TYR A 132 10.34 -11.55 -5.10
N ARG A 133 9.10 -12.01 -5.35
CA ARG A 133 8.80 -13.45 -5.42
C ARG A 133 9.56 -14.04 -6.60
N ASP A 134 10.36 -15.06 -6.34
CA ASP A 134 11.24 -15.70 -7.32
C ASP A 134 12.25 -14.73 -7.98
N GLN A 135 12.58 -13.61 -7.31
CA GLN A 135 13.50 -12.57 -7.77
C GLN A 135 14.70 -12.38 -6.81
N PRO A 136 15.56 -13.42 -6.61
CA PRO A 136 16.65 -13.36 -5.64
C PRO A 136 17.71 -12.30 -5.96
N GLN A 137 17.87 -11.92 -7.23
CA GLN A 137 18.81 -10.89 -7.66
C GLN A 137 18.33 -9.49 -7.21
N GLN A 138 17.09 -9.14 -7.52
CA GLN A 138 16.46 -7.88 -7.09
C GLN A 138 16.35 -7.81 -5.56
N GLN A 139 16.06 -8.94 -4.91
CA GLN A 139 16.05 -9.02 -3.45
C GLN A 139 17.45 -8.73 -2.86
N ALA A 140 18.51 -9.30 -3.44
CA ALA A 140 19.87 -9.02 -3.00
C ALA A 140 20.26 -7.55 -3.26
N GLU A 141 19.83 -7.00 -4.41
CA GLU A 141 20.05 -5.60 -4.78
C GLU A 141 19.42 -4.63 -3.78
N VAL A 142 18.14 -4.79 -3.46
CA VAL A 142 17.45 -3.89 -2.51
C VAL A 142 18.07 -3.98 -1.12
N VAL A 143 18.45 -5.18 -0.67
CA VAL A 143 19.12 -5.37 0.62
C VAL A 143 20.47 -4.66 0.64
N GLY A 144 21.26 -4.82 -0.42
CA GLY A 144 22.55 -4.14 -0.56
C GLY A 144 22.39 -2.61 -0.60
N ALA A 145 21.39 -2.10 -1.31
CA ALA A 145 21.08 -0.66 -1.37
C ALA A 145 20.73 -0.10 0.01
N ILE A 146 19.89 -0.81 0.79
CA ILE A 146 19.53 -0.44 2.17
C ILE A 146 20.77 -0.44 3.06
N GLN A 147 21.61 -1.48 3.03
CA GLN A 147 22.83 -1.56 3.83
C GLN A 147 23.81 -0.43 3.50
N ALA A 148 24.01 -0.14 2.22
CA ALA A 148 24.90 0.93 1.78
C ALA A 148 24.37 2.32 2.19
N TRP A 149 23.06 2.53 2.16
CA TRP A 149 22.45 3.77 2.63
C TRP A 149 22.62 3.94 4.15
N LEU A 150 22.33 2.89 4.93
CA LEU A 150 22.51 2.91 6.38
C LEU A 150 23.96 3.22 6.77
N SER A 151 24.95 2.60 6.11
CA SER A 151 26.38 2.80 6.41
C SER A 151 26.89 4.21 6.12
N ARG A 152 26.18 5.01 5.31
CA ARG A 152 26.52 6.41 5.02
C ARG A 152 25.77 7.42 5.91
N THR A 153 24.66 6.97 6.50
CA THR A 153 23.68 7.84 7.16
C THR A 153 23.73 7.71 8.69
N LEU A 154 24.15 6.54 9.19
CA LEU A 154 24.44 6.26 10.60
C LEU A 154 25.94 6.35 10.87
#